data_AF-A0A5C5QB30-F1
#
_entry.id   AF-A0A5C5QB30-F1
#
_cell.length_a   1.000
_cell.length_b   1.000
_cell.length_c   1.000
_cell.angle_alpha   90.00
_cell.angle_beta   90.00
_cell.angle_gamma   90.00
#
_symmetry.space_group_name_H-M   'P 1'
#
loop_
_entity.id
_entity.type
_entity.pdbx_description
1 polymer ?
#
loop_
_entity_poly.entity_id
_entity_poly.type
_entity_poly.pdbx_seq_one_letter_code
_entity_poly.pdbx_strand_id
1 'polypeptide(L)'
;MSVSYLRTDTKYDGLGLLKYNGLAFLPADFVDEKTQFKLLVLCAFAIDSWTGGRTNKGCGDYIEGGDTLGAVEDYCQNLGISNAQAWMKHYDLQTSDPDAYKAHKFQCGFDTANDYFGTFNKADAFNAFVESRKMLAADPEEKSDAEATQTELRIETWPDDDYWYRNWETSRTPFDAPHPDDTDPSKVAARTYKELPIAAFIYVGGIDFVDNNAKAFEGRRLAADDQCRWIKQTSTPPAKSSWKPVIKVQLPRNASEEAKFAYYPPDQYSTSLAAPDASYCTLPAAQAALAQPPVDAHSCEKKIYGARGEVIEEVSDYIEKVEWVENYQEPVLGTIASLTVTPTECGRRAGVGKVDEVYAELAIKGATHPQWNFDHLGSSMRRQLACHLDSPTIAVNKTTWSLEPARPYVAHDVIMKLDGNNRCNPNGKNT
;
A
#
# COMPACT_ATOMS: atom_id res chain seq x y z
N MET A 1 -2.82 -11.67 12.86
CA MET A 1 -2.82 -10.86 11.62
C MET A 1 -1.85 -11.53 10.65
N SER A 2 -2.05 -11.38 9.34
CA SER A 2 -1.15 -11.93 8.32
C SER A 2 -0.30 -10.84 7.68
N VAL A 3 0.97 -11.15 7.41
CA VAL A 3 1.92 -10.27 6.72
C VAL A 3 2.76 -11.08 5.74
N SER A 4 3.23 -10.47 4.67
CA SER A 4 4.12 -11.14 3.71
C SER A 4 5.58 -10.93 4.06
N TYR A 5 6.42 -11.94 3.80
CA TYR A 5 7.87 -11.85 3.92
C TYR A 5 8.50 -11.72 2.53
N LEU A 6 8.83 -10.48 2.17
CA LEU A 6 9.42 -10.16 0.87
C LEU A 6 10.95 -10.28 0.94
N ARG A 7 11.55 -10.84 -0.10
CA ARG A 7 12.99 -11.13 -0.19
C ARG A 7 13.46 -11.11 -1.64
N THR A 8 14.74 -10.82 -1.86
CA THR A 8 15.29 -10.62 -3.21
C THR A 8 15.45 -11.94 -3.99
N ASP A 9 15.70 -13.04 -3.29
CA ASP A 9 15.84 -14.38 -3.84
C ASP A 9 14.49 -15.09 -4.09
N THR A 10 13.38 -14.37 -4.02
CA THR A 10 12.03 -14.87 -4.33
C THR A 10 11.23 -13.75 -4.98
N LYS A 11 10.75 -13.98 -6.20
CA LYS A 11 9.99 -12.97 -6.92
C LYS A 11 8.57 -12.83 -6.37
N TYR A 12 8.06 -11.61 -6.49
CA TYR A 12 6.68 -11.24 -6.24
C TYR A 12 6.29 -10.19 -7.29
N ASP A 13 5.13 -10.35 -7.92
CA ASP A 13 4.60 -9.36 -8.87
C ASP A 13 3.76 -8.26 -8.19
N GLY A 14 3.48 -8.41 -6.89
CA GLY A 14 2.64 -7.51 -6.12
C GLY A 14 2.67 -7.76 -4.61
N LEU A 15 1.92 -6.94 -3.87
CA LEU A 15 1.61 -7.19 -2.45
C LEU A 15 0.35 -8.07 -2.33
N GLY A 16 0.22 -8.73 -1.18
CA GLY A 16 -0.92 -9.59 -0.85
C GLY A 16 -2.27 -8.93 -1.12
N LEU A 17 -3.25 -9.72 -1.58
CA LEU A 17 -4.62 -9.28 -1.87
C LEU A 17 -4.70 -8.12 -2.89
N LEU A 18 -3.76 -8.08 -3.85
CA LEU A 18 -3.65 -7.03 -4.88
C LEU A 18 -3.55 -5.61 -4.30
N LYS A 19 -3.05 -5.49 -3.07
CA LYS A 19 -2.82 -4.21 -2.41
C LYS A 19 -1.64 -3.50 -3.07
N TYR A 20 -1.63 -2.18 -2.94
CA TYR A 20 -0.63 -1.30 -3.54
C TYR A 20 -0.07 -0.30 -2.53
N ASN A 21 -0.42 -0.43 -1.25
CA ASN A 21 0.20 0.21 -0.09
C ASN A 21 0.22 -0.73 1.12
N GLY A 22 1.01 -0.38 2.13
CA GLY A 22 1.10 -1.11 3.39
C GLY A 22 2.12 -0.49 4.33
N LEU A 23 2.60 -1.31 5.27
CA LEU A 23 3.66 -0.94 6.20
C LEU A 23 4.80 -1.96 6.14
N ALA A 24 6.02 -1.48 6.40
CA ALA A 24 7.20 -2.31 6.58
C ALA A 24 7.59 -2.25 8.05
N PHE A 25 7.93 -3.41 8.63
CA PHE A 25 8.35 -3.51 10.02
C PHE A 25 9.88 -3.55 10.15
N LEU A 26 10.37 -3.07 11.29
CA LEU A 26 11.78 -3.20 11.66
C LEU A 26 12.12 -4.68 11.88
N PRO A 27 13.30 -5.14 11.42
CA PRO A 27 13.83 -6.43 11.84
C PRO A 27 13.96 -6.48 13.36
N ALA A 28 13.75 -7.65 13.95
CA ALA A 28 13.71 -7.83 15.41
C ALA A 28 14.96 -7.29 16.14
N ASP A 29 16.13 -7.33 15.50
CA ASP A 29 17.39 -6.82 16.05
C ASP A 29 17.45 -5.29 16.21
N PHE A 30 16.59 -4.57 15.49
CA PHE A 30 16.50 -3.10 15.54
C PHE A 30 15.32 -2.58 16.36
N VAL A 31 14.54 -3.47 16.96
CA VAL A 31 13.40 -3.09 17.81
C VAL A 31 13.91 -2.66 19.18
N ASP A 32 13.58 -1.43 19.60
CA ASP A 32 13.79 -1.03 20.99
C ASP A 32 12.71 -1.65 21.87
N GLU A 33 13.01 -2.79 22.50
CA GLU A 33 12.04 -3.51 23.33
C GLU A 33 11.51 -2.70 24.53
N LYS A 34 12.10 -1.55 24.88
CA LYS A 34 11.55 -0.65 25.90
C LYS A 34 10.38 0.17 25.35
N THR A 35 10.44 0.57 24.10
CA THR A 35 9.48 1.53 23.50
C THR A 35 8.66 0.92 22.36
N GLN A 36 8.97 -0.30 21.91
CA GLN A 36 8.36 -0.93 20.76
C GLN A 36 8.02 -2.41 21.01
N PHE A 37 6.93 -2.87 20.41
CA PHE A 37 6.57 -4.28 20.40
C PHE A 37 7.54 -5.08 19.55
N LYS A 38 8.02 -6.21 20.08
CA LYS A 38 8.68 -7.22 19.25
C LYS A 38 7.61 -8.01 18.52
N LEU A 39 7.70 -8.09 17.20
CA LEU A 39 6.78 -8.91 16.43
C LEU A 39 7.04 -10.38 16.72
N LEU A 40 6.02 -11.08 17.19
CA LEU A 40 6.03 -12.52 17.32
C LEU A 40 5.39 -13.12 16.08
N VAL A 41 6.19 -13.80 15.26
CA VAL A 41 5.69 -14.69 14.20
C VAL A 41 5.29 -16.00 14.87
N LEU A 42 4.01 -16.34 14.79
CA LEU A 42 3.44 -17.58 15.32
C LEU A 42 3.75 -18.74 14.36
N CYS A 43 3.52 -18.53 13.08
CA CYS A 43 3.84 -19.50 12.04
C CYS A 43 4.11 -18.82 10.70
N ALA A 44 4.81 -19.57 9.83
CA ALA A 44 5.20 -19.13 8.50
C ALA A 44 4.77 -20.16 7.45
N PHE A 45 4.03 -19.70 6.43
CA PHE A 45 3.59 -20.48 5.29
C PHE A 45 4.32 -20.03 4.04
N ALA A 46 4.82 -20.99 3.25
CA ALA A 46 5.62 -20.71 2.06
C ALA A 46 4.79 -20.09 0.92
N ILE A 47 3.48 -20.19 0.95
CA ILE A 47 2.56 -19.48 0.05
C ILE A 47 1.28 -19.17 0.82
N ASP A 48 0.45 -18.25 0.32
CA ASP A 48 -0.84 -17.88 0.93
C ASP A 48 -1.60 -19.14 1.36
N SER A 49 -2.13 -19.10 2.58
CA SER A 49 -2.63 -20.28 3.25
C SER A 49 -4.03 -20.10 3.82
N TRP A 50 -4.72 -19.03 3.42
CA TRP A 50 -6.07 -18.71 3.90
C TRP A 50 -6.19 -18.76 5.42
N THR A 51 -5.20 -18.19 6.10
CA THR A 51 -5.08 -18.32 7.55
C THR A 51 -6.25 -17.74 8.34
N GLY A 52 -7.13 -16.95 7.71
CA GLY A 52 -8.40 -16.51 8.29
C GLY A 52 -9.37 -17.66 8.59
N GLY A 53 -9.31 -18.77 7.83
CA GLY A 53 -10.12 -19.97 8.03
C GLY A 53 -9.42 -21.07 8.85
N ARG A 54 -8.22 -20.81 9.38
CA ARG A 54 -7.42 -21.80 10.11
C ARG A 54 -7.63 -21.72 11.62
N THR A 55 -7.58 -22.88 12.28
CA THR A 55 -7.55 -23.00 13.74
C THR A 55 -6.22 -22.47 14.33
N ASN A 56 -6.09 -22.49 15.66
CA ASN A 56 -4.85 -22.14 16.36
C ASN A 56 -4.27 -20.77 15.95
N LYS A 57 -5.09 -19.71 16.06
CA LYS A 57 -4.74 -18.33 15.67
C LYS A 57 -4.34 -18.17 14.18
N GLY A 58 -4.73 -19.12 13.33
CA GLY A 58 -4.42 -19.14 11.91
C GLY A 58 -3.25 -20.04 11.52
N CYS A 59 -2.73 -20.84 12.46
CA CYS A 59 -1.56 -21.70 12.25
C CYS A 59 -1.85 -23.20 12.16
N GLY A 60 -3.08 -23.62 12.46
CA GLY A 60 -3.49 -25.02 12.43
C GLY A 60 -4.30 -25.38 11.19
N ASP A 61 -5.12 -26.41 11.35
CA ASP A 61 -6.03 -26.95 10.33
C ASP A 61 -6.98 -25.90 9.74
N TYR A 62 -7.20 -25.97 8.43
CA TYR A 62 -8.18 -25.14 7.73
C TYR A 62 -9.58 -25.73 7.86
N ILE A 63 -10.54 -24.90 8.24
CA ILE A 63 -11.93 -25.28 8.49
C ILE A 63 -12.84 -24.60 7.47
N GLU A 64 -13.60 -25.39 6.71
CA GLU A 64 -14.59 -24.92 5.75
C GLU A 64 -15.98 -25.41 6.15
N GLY A 65 -16.94 -24.50 6.34
CA GLY A 65 -18.29 -24.89 6.71
C GLY A 65 -18.43 -25.56 8.10
N GLY A 66 -17.37 -25.54 8.92
CA GLY A 66 -17.31 -26.22 10.21
C GLY A 66 -16.62 -27.59 10.18
N ASP A 67 -16.22 -28.06 9.00
CA ASP A 67 -15.56 -29.35 8.78
C ASP A 67 -14.12 -29.17 8.29
N THR A 68 -13.29 -30.19 8.52
CA THR A 68 -11.93 -30.27 7.99
C THR A 68 -11.97 -30.68 6.52
N LEU A 69 -11.04 -30.22 5.69
CA LEU A 69 -10.98 -30.58 4.26
C LEU A 69 -10.33 -31.95 3.99
N GLY A 70 -10.18 -32.78 5.03
CA GLY A 70 -9.48 -34.05 4.95
C GLY A 70 -8.74 -34.36 6.25
N ALA A 71 -7.44 -34.63 6.15
CA ALA A 71 -6.62 -34.83 7.34
C ALA A 71 -6.46 -33.52 8.12
N VAL A 72 -6.50 -33.61 9.46
CA VAL A 72 -6.27 -32.48 10.35
C VAL A 72 -4.82 -32.03 10.19
N GLU A 73 -4.61 -30.80 9.71
CA GLU A 73 -3.28 -30.22 9.65
C GLU A 73 -2.84 -29.67 11.01
N ASP A 74 -1.53 -29.67 11.20
CA ASP A 74 -0.86 -29.07 12.35
C ASP A 74 0.44 -28.40 11.86
N TYR A 75 1.20 -27.80 12.76
CA TYR A 75 2.53 -27.31 12.46
C TYR A 75 3.38 -28.37 11.75
N CYS A 76 4.17 -27.95 10.76
CA CYS A 76 5.01 -28.86 9.96
C CYS A 76 5.84 -29.81 10.84
N GLN A 77 6.36 -29.29 11.95
CA GLN A 77 7.17 -30.02 12.90
C GLN A 77 6.41 -31.19 13.54
N ASN A 78 5.11 -31.03 13.85
CA ASN A 78 4.27 -32.10 14.39
C ASN A 78 3.97 -33.19 13.35
N LEU A 79 4.08 -32.87 12.06
CA LEU A 79 3.97 -33.81 10.94
C LEU A 79 5.32 -34.44 10.55
N GLY A 80 6.41 -34.14 11.29
CA GLY A 80 7.76 -34.60 10.96
C GLY A 80 8.38 -33.90 9.74
N ILE A 81 7.82 -32.75 9.33
CA ILE A 81 8.31 -31.93 8.23
C ILE A 81 9.21 -30.84 8.82
N SER A 82 10.51 -30.90 8.51
CA SER A 82 11.53 -30.00 9.09
C SER A 82 12.45 -29.37 8.04
N ASN A 83 12.13 -29.49 6.75
CA ASN A 83 12.93 -28.92 5.66
C ASN A 83 12.07 -28.71 4.40
N ALA A 84 12.64 -27.96 3.44
CA ALA A 84 11.98 -27.58 2.20
C ALA A 84 11.56 -28.77 1.33
N GLN A 85 12.40 -29.81 1.21
CA GLN A 85 12.11 -30.98 0.38
C GLN A 85 10.91 -31.77 0.93
N ALA A 86 10.85 -31.95 2.26
CA ALA A 86 9.74 -32.62 2.91
C ALA A 86 8.45 -31.80 2.81
N TRP A 87 8.55 -30.46 2.88
CA TRP A 87 7.42 -29.56 2.72
C TRP A 87 6.88 -29.58 1.28
N MET A 88 7.73 -29.46 0.26
CA MET A 88 7.30 -29.56 -1.14
C MET A 88 6.61 -30.88 -1.42
N LYS A 89 7.19 -32.00 -0.98
CA LYS A 89 6.54 -33.31 -1.12
C LYS A 89 5.17 -33.36 -0.45
N HIS A 90 4.99 -32.70 0.69
CA HIS A 90 3.70 -32.61 1.36
C HIS A 90 2.71 -31.74 0.57
N TYR A 91 3.18 -30.60 0.04
CA TYR A 91 2.41 -29.66 -0.77
C TYR A 91 1.93 -30.28 -2.10
N ASP A 92 2.84 -30.94 -2.84
CA ASP A 92 2.55 -31.58 -4.14
C ASP A 92 1.51 -32.71 -4.04
N LEU A 93 1.43 -33.39 -2.89
CA LEU A 93 0.40 -34.40 -2.66
C LEU A 93 -1.01 -33.78 -2.68
N GLN A 94 -1.13 -32.50 -2.36
CA GLN A 94 -2.40 -31.78 -2.26
C GLN A 94 -2.81 -31.11 -3.57
N THR A 95 -1.83 -30.78 -4.43
CA THR A 95 -2.07 -30.21 -5.77
C THR A 95 -2.57 -31.26 -6.79
N SER A 96 -2.52 -32.55 -6.43
CA SER A 96 -3.03 -33.65 -7.26
C SER A 96 -4.57 -33.79 -7.33
N ASP A 97 -5.31 -32.92 -6.63
CA ASP A 97 -6.77 -32.80 -6.64
C ASP A 97 -7.23 -31.73 -7.64
N PRO A 98 -8.34 -31.89 -8.40
CA PRO A 98 -8.80 -30.91 -9.40
C PRO A 98 -9.04 -29.47 -8.90
N ASP A 99 -9.03 -29.20 -7.59
CA ASP A 99 -9.03 -27.83 -7.06
C ASP A 99 -7.60 -27.27 -6.97
N ALA A 100 -7.28 -26.39 -7.92
CA ALA A 100 -5.97 -25.73 -8.02
C ALA A 100 -5.55 -24.95 -6.76
N TYR A 101 -6.49 -24.58 -5.89
CA TYR A 101 -6.20 -23.85 -4.65
C TYR A 101 -6.28 -24.73 -3.40
N LYS A 102 -6.52 -26.04 -3.57
CA LYS A 102 -6.60 -26.96 -2.43
C LYS A 102 -5.32 -26.98 -1.62
N ALA A 103 -4.16 -26.94 -2.28
CA ALA A 103 -2.86 -26.92 -1.60
C ALA A 103 -2.64 -25.65 -0.76
N HIS A 104 -3.28 -24.53 -1.09
CA HIS A 104 -3.22 -23.32 -0.27
C HIS A 104 -3.94 -23.56 1.07
N LYS A 105 -5.10 -24.22 1.01
CA LYS A 105 -5.89 -24.62 2.19
C LYS A 105 -5.35 -25.86 2.91
N PHE A 106 -4.45 -26.59 2.27
CA PHE A 106 -3.89 -27.85 2.76
C PHE A 106 -2.37 -27.81 2.66
N GLN A 107 -1.77 -27.00 3.53
CA GLN A 107 -0.33 -26.97 3.75
C GLN A 107 -0.05 -26.78 5.24
N CYS A 108 1.02 -27.42 5.72
CA CYS A 108 1.50 -27.15 7.07
C CYS A 108 2.21 -25.79 7.14
N GLY A 109 2.01 -25.07 8.25
CA GLY A 109 2.77 -23.87 8.61
C GLY A 109 3.95 -24.24 9.50
N PHE A 110 5.12 -23.62 9.29
CA PHE A 110 6.26 -23.81 10.18
C PHE A 110 6.03 -23.04 11.48
N ASP A 111 6.04 -23.72 12.64
CA ASP A 111 6.01 -23.04 13.94
C ASP A 111 7.31 -22.24 14.14
N THR A 112 7.17 -20.93 14.32
CA THR A 112 8.31 -20.00 14.51
C THR A 112 8.29 -19.34 15.89
N ALA A 113 7.39 -19.77 16.77
CA ALA A 113 7.29 -19.33 18.15
C ALA A 113 7.96 -20.31 19.13
N ASN A 114 8.00 -21.61 18.80
CA ASN A 114 8.50 -22.66 19.69
C ASN A 114 9.76 -23.36 19.17
N ASP A 115 10.54 -23.91 20.10
CA ASP A 115 11.67 -24.79 19.78
C ASP A 115 11.18 -26.26 19.81
N TYR A 116 11.70 -27.10 18.92
CA TYR A 116 11.21 -28.45 18.65
C TYR A 116 12.28 -29.53 18.89
N PHE A 117 11.99 -30.75 18.45
CA PHE A 117 12.79 -31.96 18.68
C PHE A 117 14.29 -31.79 18.37
N GLY A 118 15.13 -32.30 19.28
CA GLY A 118 16.57 -32.29 19.12
C GLY A 118 17.15 -30.88 19.09
N THR A 119 17.83 -30.53 18.00
CA THR A 119 18.45 -29.20 17.79
C THR A 119 17.59 -28.26 16.95
N PHE A 120 16.45 -28.73 16.42
CA PHE A 120 15.61 -27.96 15.52
C PHE A 120 14.80 -26.93 16.28
N ASN A 121 15.12 -25.65 16.11
CA ASN A 121 14.53 -24.54 16.85
C ASN A 121 13.70 -23.62 15.93
N LYS A 122 13.07 -22.58 16.51
CA LYS A 122 12.28 -21.60 15.75
C LYS A 122 13.01 -20.91 14.60
N ALA A 123 14.34 -20.73 14.68
CA ALA A 123 15.12 -20.15 13.59
C ALA A 123 15.31 -21.16 12.45
N ASP A 124 15.51 -22.45 12.77
CA ASP A 124 15.53 -23.52 11.77
C ASP A 124 14.17 -23.66 11.07
N ALA A 125 13.08 -23.50 11.81
CA ALA A 125 11.72 -23.46 11.26
C ALA A 125 11.52 -22.30 10.28
N PHE A 126 11.93 -21.09 10.67
CA PHE A 126 11.86 -19.91 9.80
C PHE A 126 12.73 -20.10 8.55
N ASN A 127 13.92 -20.69 8.70
CA ASN A 127 14.78 -21.03 7.57
C ASN A 127 14.16 -22.10 6.66
N ALA A 128 13.49 -23.11 7.22
CA ALA A 128 12.79 -24.13 6.43
C ALA A 128 11.65 -23.52 5.61
N PHE A 129 10.85 -22.61 6.19
CA PHE A 129 9.89 -21.78 5.45
C PHE A 129 10.54 -21.03 4.28
N VAL A 130 11.66 -20.37 4.57
CA VAL A 130 12.45 -19.59 3.61
C VAL A 130 12.92 -20.45 2.43
N GLU A 131 13.41 -21.66 2.71
CA GLU A 131 13.90 -22.58 1.68
C GLU A 131 12.75 -23.27 0.94
N SER A 132 11.62 -23.56 1.60
CA SER A 132 10.39 -24.05 0.96
C SER A 132 9.91 -23.08 -0.11
N ARG A 133 9.87 -21.78 0.21
CA ARG A 133 9.46 -20.75 -0.74
C ARG A 133 10.39 -20.69 -1.97
N LYS A 134 11.70 -20.82 -1.77
CA LYS A 134 12.65 -20.87 -2.90
C LYS A 134 12.42 -22.07 -3.79
N MET A 135 12.15 -23.23 -3.19
CA MET A 135 11.89 -24.45 -3.93
C MET A 135 10.60 -24.34 -4.74
N LEU A 136 9.52 -23.83 -4.13
CA LEU A 136 8.25 -23.56 -4.80
C LEU A 136 8.41 -22.59 -5.98
N ALA A 137 9.15 -21.50 -5.79
CA ALA A 137 9.40 -20.51 -6.85
C ALA A 137 10.33 -21.02 -7.98
N ALA A 138 11.07 -22.10 -7.75
CA ALA A 138 11.94 -22.74 -8.74
C ALA A 138 11.25 -23.91 -9.45
N ASP A 139 10.12 -24.40 -8.93
CA ASP A 139 9.38 -25.51 -9.49
C ASP A 139 8.63 -25.09 -10.77
N PRO A 140 8.74 -25.84 -11.89
CA PRO A 140 8.09 -25.46 -13.15
C PRO A 140 6.56 -25.41 -13.10
N GLU A 141 5.92 -26.21 -12.25
CA GLU A 141 4.46 -26.30 -12.11
C GLU A 141 3.95 -25.17 -11.19
N GLU A 142 4.67 -24.90 -10.10
CA GLU A 142 4.24 -23.95 -9.06
C GLU A 142 4.75 -22.52 -9.23
N LYS A 143 5.79 -22.30 -10.05
CA LYS A 143 6.46 -20.99 -10.16
C LYS A 143 5.52 -19.83 -10.48
N SER A 144 4.52 -20.03 -11.34
CA SER A 144 3.59 -18.96 -11.71
C SER A 144 2.74 -18.53 -10.52
N ASP A 145 2.30 -19.48 -9.70
CA ASP A 145 1.51 -19.21 -8.51
C ASP A 145 2.40 -18.63 -7.40
N ALA A 146 3.62 -19.15 -7.26
CA ALA A 146 4.60 -18.51 -6.39
C ALA A 146 4.87 -17.04 -6.80
N GLU A 147 4.98 -16.71 -8.09
CA GLU A 147 5.21 -15.32 -8.51
C GLU A 147 4.02 -14.39 -8.20
N ALA A 148 2.78 -14.88 -8.31
CA ALA A 148 1.55 -14.11 -8.12
C ALA A 148 1.08 -14.06 -6.65
N THR A 149 1.43 -15.09 -5.86
CA THR A 149 0.89 -15.32 -4.52
C THR A 149 2.00 -15.21 -3.47
N GLN A 150 1.76 -14.36 -2.48
CA GLN A 150 2.75 -13.97 -1.48
C GLN A 150 2.94 -15.08 -0.44
N THR A 151 4.07 -15.03 0.28
CA THR A 151 4.23 -15.79 1.52
C THR A 151 3.28 -15.26 2.58
N GLU A 152 2.91 -16.11 3.54
CA GLU A 152 2.01 -15.71 4.63
C GLU A 152 2.62 -16.02 6.00
N LEU A 153 2.96 -14.96 6.73
CA LEU A 153 3.36 -15.04 8.12
C LEU A 153 2.19 -14.67 9.02
N ARG A 154 1.87 -15.53 9.98
CA ARG A 154 0.95 -15.18 11.07
C ARG A 154 1.72 -14.54 12.18
N ILE A 155 1.44 -13.26 12.41
CA ILE A 155 1.95 -12.57 13.57
C ILE A 155 0.88 -12.48 14.65
N GLU A 156 1.33 -12.58 15.89
CA GLU A 156 0.47 -12.35 17.04
C GLU A 156 -0.15 -10.96 16.93
N THR A 157 -1.48 -10.92 16.94
CA THR A 157 -2.23 -9.67 16.91
C THR A 157 -1.88 -8.90 18.17
N TRP A 158 -1.43 -7.67 17.99
CA TRP A 158 -1.33 -6.70 19.07
C TRP A 158 -2.71 -6.46 19.71
N PRO A 159 -2.75 -5.99 20.96
CA PRO A 159 -3.99 -5.49 21.53
C PRO A 159 -4.51 -4.34 20.67
N ASP A 160 -5.77 -4.43 20.22
CA ASP A 160 -6.45 -3.32 19.51
C ASP A 160 -6.45 -2.04 20.36
N ASP A 161 -6.36 -0.90 19.72
CA ASP A 161 -6.37 0.43 20.34
C ASP A 161 -7.79 1.01 20.51
N ASP A 162 -8.83 0.33 20.01
CA ASP A 162 -10.16 0.93 19.91
C ASP A 162 -11.20 0.51 20.97
N TYR A 163 -11.13 -0.66 21.64
CA TYR A 163 -12.14 -1.03 22.66
C TYR A 163 -11.66 -2.08 23.68
N TRP A 164 -11.56 -1.73 24.98
CA TRP A 164 -11.43 -2.74 26.05
C TRP A 164 -12.29 -2.42 27.29
N TYR A 165 -13.41 -3.14 27.44
CA TYR A 165 -14.04 -3.45 28.73
C TYR A 165 -13.64 -4.87 29.14
N ARG A 166 -13.09 -5.03 30.35
CA ARG A 166 -12.74 -6.31 30.97
C ARG A 166 -13.55 -6.51 32.26
N ASN A 167 -14.16 -7.69 32.41
CA ASN A 167 -14.78 -8.17 33.66
C ASN A 167 -13.75 -8.95 34.50
N TRP A 168 -13.64 -8.60 35.79
CA TRP A 168 -12.49 -8.87 36.67
C TRP A 168 -12.56 -10.13 37.55
N GLU A 169 -13.51 -11.05 37.36
CA GLU A 169 -13.50 -12.34 38.09
C GLU A 169 -12.55 -13.41 37.53
N THR A 170 -11.77 -13.12 36.47
CA THR A 170 -10.89 -14.12 35.82
C THR A 170 -9.42 -13.70 35.73
N SER A 171 -8.51 -14.65 35.99
CA SER A 171 -7.07 -14.42 36.06
C SER A 171 -6.36 -14.48 34.71
N ARG A 172 -5.75 -13.36 34.30
CA ARG A 172 -4.45 -13.26 33.60
C ARG A 172 -3.89 -11.83 33.65
N THR A 173 -2.58 -11.75 33.80
CA THR A 173 -1.72 -10.57 34.04
C THR A 173 -1.57 -9.65 32.81
N PRO A 174 -1.25 -8.35 32.98
CA PRO A 174 -1.54 -7.28 32.02
C PRO A 174 -0.42 -7.03 31.00
N PHE A 175 -0.80 -6.42 29.87
CA PHE A 175 0.06 -5.50 29.10
C PHE A 175 -0.65 -4.14 29.05
N ASP A 176 0.10 -3.07 29.33
CA ASP A 176 -0.42 -1.80 29.85
C ASP A 176 -1.09 -0.90 28.79
N ALA A 177 -2.41 -0.79 28.87
CA ALA A 177 -3.15 0.39 28.47
C ALA A 177 -3.93 0.95 29.68
N PRO A 178 -4.00 2.28 29.87
CA PRO A 178 -4.78 2.93 30.91
C PRO A 178 -6.26 2.61 30.71
N HIS A 179 -6.94 2.30 31.81
CA HIS A 179 -8.39 2.39 31.88
C HIS A 179 -8.79 3.85 31.58
N PRO A 180 -9.84 4.11 30.78
CA PRO A 180 -10.29 5.48 30.47
C PRO A 180 -10.66 6.31 31.71
N ASP A 181 -10.84 5.67 32.86
CA ASP A 181 -11.12 6.33 34.15
C ASP A 181 -9.89 6.52 35.06
N ASP A 182 -8.69 6.08 34.62
CA ASP A 182 -7.45 6.24 35.37
C ASP A 182 -6.90 7.66 35.18
N THR A 183 -7.53 8.60 35.89
CA THR A 183 -7.24 10.05 35.86
C THR A 183 -6.07 10.46 36.75
N ASP A 184 -5.42 9.51 37.43
CA ASP A 184 -4.27 9.78 38.30
C ASP A 184 -3.01 10.12 37.46
N PRO A 185 -2.58 11.39 37.42
CA PRO A 185 -1.50 11.84 36.55
C PRO A 185 -0.16 11.18 36.89
N SER A 186 0.04 10.75 38.14
CA SER A 186 1.28 10.14 38.61
C SER A 186 1.47 8.72 38.08
N LYS A 187 0.37 7.98 37.89
CA LYS A 187 0.37 6.61 37.34
C LYS A 187 0.41 6.62 35.81
N VAL A 188 -0.31 7.54 35.18
CA VAL A 188 -0.26 7.74 33.72
C VAL A 188 1.14 8.16 33.27
N ALA A 189 1.82 9.03 34.02
CA ALA A 189 3.18 9.47 33.73
C ALA A 189 4.27 8.39 33.92
N ALA A 190 3.99 7.35 34.71
CA ALA A 190 4.94 6.26 34.98
C ALA A 190 4.81 5.06 34.03
N ARG A 191 3.82 5.06 33.12
CA ARG A 191 3.58 3.95 32.16
C ARG A 191 4.48 4.03 30.93
N THR A 192 5.02 2.89 30.52
CA THR A 192 5.76 2.74 29.26
C THR A 192 4.86 2.11 28.22
N TYR A 193 4.30 2.92 27.33
CA TYR A 193 3.54 2.41 26.19
C TYR A 193 4.50 1.97 25.10
N LYS A 194 4.28 0.79 24.52
CA LYS A 194 5.02 0.33 23.35
C LYS A 194 4.28 0.72 22.07
N GLU A 195 5.00 1.17 21.05
CA GLU A 195 4.47 1.39 19.71
C GLU A 195 4.73 0.17 18.81
N LEU A 196 4.03 0.07 17.68
CA LEU A 196 4.40 -0.91 16.66
C LEU A 196 5.78 -0.57 16.08
N PRO A 197 6.63 -1.58 15.80
CA PRO A 197 7.97 -1.36 15.25
C PRO A 197 7.91 -1.07 13.75
N ILE A 198 7.11 -0.10 13.33
CA ILE A 198 7.00 0.33 11.93
C ILE A 198 8.31 1.01 11.54
N ALA A 199 8.89 0.56 10.43
CA ALA A 199 10.04 1.16 9.79
C ALA A 199 9.62 2.25 8.79
N ALA A 200 8.60 1.95 7.97
CA ALA A 200 8.06 2.84 6.95
C ALA A 200 6.62 2.49 6.59
N PHE A 201 5.87 3.47 6.11
CA PHE A 201 4.70 3.26 5.26
C PHE A 201 5.19 3.08 3.83
N ILE A 202 4.60 2.18 3.07
CA ILE A 202 5.06 1.84 1.72
C ILE A 202 3.92 1.91 0.72
N TYR A 203 4.27 2.19 -0.53
CA TYR A 203 3.38 1.98 -1.67
C TYR A 203 4.16 1.48 -2.89
N VAL A 204 3.50 0.73 -3.75
CA VAL A 204 4.13 0.13 -4.93
C VAL A 204 4.00 1.07 -6.13
N GLY A 205 5.10 1.27 -6.86
CA GLY A 205 5.12 1.95 -8.15
C GLY A 205 6.52 2.02 -8.76
N GLY A 206 6.60 2.42 -10.02
CA GLY A 206 7.84 2.59 -10.78
C GLY A 206 8.72 3.74 -10.30
N ILE A 207 9.98 3.45 -10.03
CA ILE A 207 11.03 4.42 -9.73
C ILE A 207 11.79 4.80 -11.00
N ASP A 208 12.10 3.82 -11.86
CA ASP A 208 12.81 4.05 -13.13
C ASP A 208 11.86 4.18 -14.33
N PHE A 209 10.57 3.97 -14.10
CA PHE A 209 9.55 4.06 -15.11
C PHE A 209 8.34 4.77 -14.53
N VAL A 210 7.59 5.39 -15.43
CA VAL A 210 6.37 6.08 -15.05
C VAL A 210 5.23 5.07 -14.94
N ASP A 211 4.56 5.10 -13.79
CA ASP A 211 3.36 4.30 -13.57
C ASP A 211 2.25 4.76 -14.49
N ASN A 212 1.79 3.85 -15.34
CA ASN A 212 0.73 4.09 -16.30
C ASN A 212 -0.65 3.63 -15.76
N ASN A 213 -0.80 3.55 -14.43
CA ASN A 213 -2.03 3.07 -13.80
C ASN A 213 -2.38 3.89 -12.56
N ALA A 214 -3.67 3.99 -12.25
CA ALA A 214 -4.18 4.74 -11.10
C ALA A 214 -3.71 4.17 -9.74
N LYS A 215 -3.23 2.91 -9.70
CA LYS A 215 -2.95 2.18 -8.45
C LYS A 215 -1.77 2.76 -7.69
N ALA A 216 -0.70 3.18 -8.38
CA ALA A 216 0.45 3.79 -7.72
C ALA A 216 0.09 5.13 -7.05
N PHE A 217 -0.86 5.88 -7.62
CA PHE A 217 -1.34 7.14 -7.06
C PHE A 217 -2.21 6.93 -5.83
N GLU A 218 -3.17 6.01 -5.93
CA GLU A 218 -4.01 5.64 -4.79
C GLU A 218 -3.16 5.01 -3.67
N GLY A 219 -2.16 4.20 -4.00
CA GLY A 219 -1.22 3.66 -3.02
C GLY A 219 -0.41 4.71 -2.30
N ARG A 220 0.14 5.67 -3.04
CA ARG A 220 0.81 6.83 -2.46
C ARG A 220 -0.11 7.61 -1.54
N ARG A 221 -1.36 7.85 -1.97
CA ARG A 221 -2.39 8.55 -1.20
C ARG A 221 -2.70 7.84 0.13
N LEU A 222 -2.93 6.53 0.08
CA LEU A 222 -3.19 5.71 1.25
C LEU A 222 -1.98 5.63 2.19
N ALA A 223 -0.77 5.50 1.67
CA ALA A 223 0.44 5.49 2.49
C ALA A 223 0.68 6.84 3.21
N ALA A 224 0.41 7.96 2.55
CA ALA A 224 0.44 9.28 3.18
C ALA A 224 -0.67 9.46 4.23
N ASP A 225 -1.86 8.90 4.01
CA ASP A 225 -2.94 8.87 5.00
C ASP A 225 -2.57 8.02 6.23
N ASP A 226 -2.00 6.83 6.04
CA ASP A 226 -1.47 5.98 7.11
C ASP A 226 -0.41 6.75 7.95
N GLN A 227 0.53 7.42 7.28
CA GLN A 227 1.53 8.28 7.94
C GLN A 227 0.89 9.42 8.74
N CYS A 228 -0.15 10.06 8.20
CA CYS A 228 -0.87 11.09 8.94
C CYS A 228 -1.57 10.53 10.17
N ARG A 229 -2.31 9.42 10.05
CA ARG A 229 -3.02 8.80 11.17
C ARG A 229 -2.05 8.42 12.28
N TRP A 230 -0.89 7.87 11.92
CA TRP A 230 0.19 7.60 12.86
C TRP A 230 0.67 8.87 13.58
N ILE A 231 0.97 9.95 12.85
CA ILE A 231 1.41 11.22 13.43
C ILE A 231 0.33 11.80 14.36
N LYS A 232 -0.95 11.78 13.98
CA LYS A 232 -2.05 12.30 14.81
C LYS A 232 -2.25 11.48 16.08
N GLN A 233 -2.28 10.15 15.96
CA GLN A 233 -2.42 9.25 17.11
C GLN A 233 -1.27 9.46 18.09
N THR A 234 -0.05 9.55 17.57
CA THR A 234 1.13 9.77 18.40
C THR A 234 1.27 11.21 18.90
N SER A 235 0.59 12.19 18.33
CA SER A 235 0.61 13.58 18.84
C SER A 235 -0.31 13.80 20.05
N THR A 236 -1.14 12.80 20.39
CA THR A 236 -2.03 12.86 21.57
C THR A 236 -1.23 12.55 22.85
N PRO A 237 -1.40 13.32 23.94
CA PRO A 237 -0.66 13.11 25.18
C PRO A 237 -0.81 11.68 25.74
N PRO A 238 0.29 11.06 26.24
CA PRO A 238 1.66 11.55 26.15
C PRO A 238 2.19 11.46 24.71
N ALA A 239 2.56 12.61 24.13
CA ALA A 239 2.94 12.71 22.73
C ALA A 239 4.21 11.90 22.45
N LYS A 240 4.17 11.08 21.40
CA LYS A 240 5.17 10.10 20.98
C LYS A 240 5.50 10.26 19.50
N SER A 241 5.98 11.41 19.07
CA SER A 241 6.33 11.58 17.65
C SER A 241 7.54 10.72 17.26
N SER A 242 7.28 9.51 16.76
CA SER A 242 8.21 8.74 15.95
C SER A 242 7.77 8.89 14.50
N TRP A 243 8.20 9.96 13.84
CA TRP A 243 7.96 10.14 12.42
C TRP A 243 8.47 8.91 11.65
N LYS A 244 7.63 8.31 10.79
CA LYS A 244 8.00 7.19 9.92
C LYS A 244 7.84 7.63 8.47
N PRO A 245 8.80 7.36 7.56
CA PRO A 245 8.70 7.79 6.18
C PRO A 245 7.64 7.01 5.39
N VAL A 246 7.09 7.66 4.37
CA VAL A 246 6.47 7.01 3.21
C VAL A 246 7.57 6.70 2.20
N ILE A 247 7.67 5.44 1.77
CA ILE A 247 8.68 4.96 0.83
C ILE A 247 8.00 4.37 -0.41
N LYS A 248 8.37 4.86 -1.59
CA LYS A 248 7.98 4.23 -2.86
C LYS A 248 8.79 2.96 -3.06
N VAL A 249 8.13 1.87 -3.40
CA VAL A 249 8.73 0.57 -3.66
C VAL A 249 8.49 0.16 -5.10
N GLN A 250 9.55 0.03 -5.89
CA GLN A 250 9.49 -0.65 -7.18
C GLN A 250 9.82 -2.12 -6.94
N LEU A 251 8.84 -3.00 -7.13
CA LEU A 251 9.06 -4.44 -7.09
C LEU A 251 9.87 -4.89 -8.31
N PRO A 252 10.72 -5.94 -8.17
CA PRO A 252 11.42 -6.54 -9.30
C PRO A 252 10.44 -7.06 -10.36
N ARG A 253 10.71 -6.83 -11.65
CA ARG A 253 9.89 -7.43 -12.73
C ARG A 253 10.34 -8.84 -13.10
N ASN A 254 11.54 -9.23 -12.68
CA ASN A 254 12.12 -10.54 -12.93
C ASN A 254 13.22 -10.88 -11.90
N ALA A 255 13.79 -12.09 -11.96
CA ALA A 255 14.77 -12.60 -10.97
C ALA A 255 16.10 -11.86 -10.98
N SER A 256 16.41 -11.15 -12.07
CA SER A 256 17.67 -10.42 -12.20
C SER A 256 17.57 -8.96 -11.79
N GLU A 257 16.36 -8.47 -11.49
CA GLU A 257 16.14 -7.12 -11.00
C GLU A 257 16.07 -7.12 -9.46
N GLU A 258 16.62 -6.07 -8.86
CA GLU A 258 16.49 -5.80 -7.43
C GLU A 258 15.31 -4.85 -7.17
N ALA A 259 14.68 -4.99 -6.00
CA ALA A 259 13.68 -4.03 -5.56
C ALA A 259 14.36 -2.68 -5.35
N LYS A 260 13.68 -1.59 -5.74
CA LYS A 260 14.17 -0.23 -5.51
C LYS A 260 13.28 0.47 -4.52
N PHE A 261 13.90 1.32 -3.70
CA PHE A 261 13.25 2.09 -2.66
C PHE A 261 13.61 3.55 -2.87
N ALA A 262 12.60 4.42 -2.90
CA ALA A 262 12.81 5.85 -3.06
C ALA A 262 12.04 6.63 -2.01
N TYR A 263 12.73 7.60 -1.41
CA TYR A 263 12.14 8.61 -0.55
C TYR A 263 11.95 9.88 -1.35
N TYR A 264 10.70 10.34 -1.45
CA TYR A 264 10.38 11.63 -2.05
C TYR A 264 9.76 12.52 -0.97
N PRO A 265 10.38 13.68 -0.67
CA PRO A 265 9.84 14.63 0.32
C PRO A 265 8.36 15.00 0.09
N PRO A 266 7.89 15.15 -1.17
CA PRO A 266 6.48 15.47 -1.37
C PRO A 266 5.51 14.33 -1.11
N ASP A 267 5.97 13.07 -1.09
CA ASP A 267 5.10 11.92 -0.84
C ASP A 267 4.76 11.75 0.64
N GLN A 268 5.41 12.54 1.49
CA GLN A 268 5.14 12.58 2.92
C GLN A 268 3.92 13.45 3.22
N TYR A 269 3.14 13.06 4.22
CA TYR A 269 2.18 13.92 4.88
C TYR A 269 2.87 15.19 5.42
N SER A 270 2.36 16.35 5.05
CA SER A 270 2.81 17.65 5.55
C SER A 270 1.63 18.48 6.06
N THR A 271 1.78 19.02 7.27
CA THR A 271 0.84 19.97 7.87
C THR A 271 0.94 21.38 7.27
N SER A 272 1.98 21.66 6.45
CA SER A 272 2.18 22.96 5.78
C SER A 272 1.43 23.06 4.45
N LEU A 273 0.87 21.95 3.96
CA LEU A 273 -0.03 21.95 2.82
C LEU A 273 -1.41 22.37 3.30
N ALA A 274 -1.62 23.68 3.43
CA ALA A 274 -2.97 24.19 3.30
C ALA A 274 -3.42 23.84 1.86
N ALA A 275 -4.35 22.91 1.76
CA ALA A 275 -4.99 22.56 0.51
C ALA A 275 -6.47 22.31 0.80
N PRO A 276 -7.37 22.59 -0.15
CA PRO A 276 -8.72 22.05 -0.16
C PRO A 276 -8.76 20.50 -0.17
N ASP A 277 -7.59 19.86 -0.13
CA ASP A 277 -7.39 18.43 0.11
C ASP A 277 -7.11 18.10 1.59
N ALA A 278 -7.77 18.83 2.49
CA ALA A 278 -7.91 18.45 3.91
C ALA A 278 -8.67 17.11 4.10
N SER A 279 -8.89 16.35 3.03
CA SER A 279 -9.44 15.00 3.01
C SER A 279 -8.42 13.95 3.47
N TYR A 280 -7.12 14.25 3.37
CA TYR A 280 -6.09 13.37 3.92
C TYR A 280 -6.11 13.47 5.43
N CYS A 281 -6.29 12.31 6.06
CA CYS A 281 -6.51 12.14 7.49
C CYS A 281 -7.96 12.37 7.96
N THR A 282 -8.94 12.30 7.06
CA THR A 282 -10.39 12.33 7.38
C THR A 282 -11.20 11.16 6.82
N LEU A 283 -10.60 10.11 6.25
CA LEU A 283 -11.33 8.86 6.05
C LEU A 283 -11.30 8.09 7.37
N PRO A 284 -12.39 7.98 8.14
CA PRO A 284 -12.41 7.05 9.26
C PRO A 284 -12.19 5.64 8.67
N ALA A 285 -11.40 4.82 9.37
CA ALA A 285 -11.03 3.46 8.95
C ALA A 285 -12.24 2.53 8.65
N ALA A 286 -13.47 2.97 8.95
CA ALA A 286 -14.71 2.25 8.68
C ALA A 286 -15.44 2.65 7.37
N GLN A 287 -14.93 3.61 6.58
CA GLN A 287 -15.61 4.10 5.35
C GLN A 287 -14.82 3.91 4.04
N ALA A 288 -13.71 3.16 4.08
CA ALA A 288 -13.05 2.70 2.86
C ALA A 288 -13.91 1.72 2.03
N ALA A 289 -14.94 1.13 2.65
CA ALA A 289 -16.06 0.54 1.93
C ALA A 289 -17.13 1.62 1.75
N LEU A 290 -17.36 2.06 0.50
CA LEU A 290 -18.40 3.02 0.07
C LEU A 290 -18.06 4.52 0.12
N ALA A 291 -16.80 4.94 -0.02
CA ALA A 291 -16.53 6.33 -0.39
C ALA A 291 -17.14 6.62 -1.77
N GLN A 292 -18.37 7.14 -1.78
CA GLN A 292 -18.92 7.79 -2.96
C GLN A 292 -17.92 8.88 -3.35
N PRO A 293 -17.67 9.09 -4.66
CA PRO A 293 -16.83 10.19 -5.11
C PRO A 293 -17.31 11.49 -4.45
N PRO A 294 -16.41 12.46 -4.17
CA PRO A 294 -16.84 13.76 -3.64
C PRO A 294 -18.01 14.26 -4.48
N VAL A 295 -18.99 14.90 -3.84
CA VAL A 295 -20.37 15.12 -4.33
C VAL A 295 -20.47 15.82 -5.71
N ASP A 296 -19.34 16.32 -6.23
CA ASP A 296 -19.17 17.03 -7.49
C ASP A 296 -18.23 16.34 -8.51
N ALA A 297 -17.65 15.17 -8.20
CA ALA A 297 -16.71 14.46 -9.08
C ALA A 297 -17.43 13.53 -10.06
N HIS A 298 -17.27 13.81 -11.35
CA HIS A 298 -17.90 13.07 -12.44
C HIS A 298 -16.97 11.95 -12.94
N SER A 299 -17.40 10.69 -12.86
CA SER A 299 -16.64 9.57 -13.41
C SER A 299 -16.78 9.49 -14.93
N CYS A 300 -15.65 9.37 -15.62
CA CYS A 300 -15.56 9.17 -17.07
C CYS A 300 -15.22 7.73 -17.46
N GLU A 301 -15.44 6.77 -16.55
CA GLU A 301 -15.20 5.36 -16.79
C GLU A 301 -16.22 4.78 -17.77
N LYS A 302 -15.71 4.16 -18.84
CA LYS A 302 -16.50 3.39 -19.80
C LYS A 302 -16.34 1.91 -19.50
N LYS A 303 -17.46 1.22 -19.30
CA LYS A 303 -17.50 -0.24 -19.22
C LYS A 303 -17.56 -0.83 -20.62
N ILE A 304 -16.61 -1.68 -20.95
CA ILE A 304 -16.61 -2.51 -22.16
C ILE A 304 -17.27 -3.83 -21.79
N TYR A 305 -18.34 -4.16 -22.51
CA TYR A 305 -19.11 -5.39 -22.29
C TYR A 305 -18.72 -6.45 -23.32
N GLY A 306 -18.46 -7.66 -22.84
CA GLY A 306 -18.26 -8.85 -23.64
C GLY A 306 -19.54 -9.34 -24.30
N ALA A 307 -19.40 -10.33 -25.17
CA ALA A 307 -20.52 -10.86 -25.96
C ALA A 307 -21.64 -11.50 -25.11
N ARG A 308 -21.39 -11.81 -23.83
CA ARG A 308 -22.38 -12.35 -22.89
C ARG A 308 -22.86 -11.31 -21.87
N GLY A 309 -22.53 -10.02 -22.06
CA GLY A 309 -22.93 -8.92 -21.19
C GLY A 309 -22.10 -8.76 -19.91
N GLU A 310 -21.01 -9.51 -19.77
CA GLU A 310 -20.03 -9.37 -18.71
C GLU A 310 -19.14 -8.14 -18.96
N VAL A 311 -18.78 -7.40 -17.91
CA VAL A 311 -17.79 -6.31 -18.04
C VAL A 311 -16.43 -6.95 -18.23
N ILE A 312 -15.81 -6.77 -19.39
CA ILE A 312 -14.51 -7.34 -19.73
C ILE A 312 -13.36 -6.35 -19.51
N GLU A 313 -13.65 -5.05 -19.52
CA GLU A 313 -12.67 -3.99 -19.29
C GLU A 313 -13.39 -2.72 -18.83
N GLU A 314 -12.80 -1.98 -17.89
CA GLU A 314 -13.22 -0.62 -17.55
C GLU A 314 -12.11 0.34 -17.94
N VAL A 315 -12.40 1.24 -18.88
CA VAL A 315 -11.41 2.16 -19.45
C VAL A 315 -11.78 3.58 -19.08
N SER A 316 -10.81 4.36 -18.60
CA SER A 316 -10.99 5.79 -18.33
C SER A 316 -11.00 6.59 -19.64
N ASP A 317 -11.91 7.56 -19.78
CA ASP A 317 -12.06 8.40 -20.98
C ASP A 317 -11.95 9.91 -20.65
N TYR A 318 -10.92 10.28 -19.89
CA TYR A 318 -10.68 11.67 -19.48
C TYR A 318 -9.90 12.46 -20.55
N ILE A 319 -9.02 11.82 -21.33
CA ILE A 319 -8.08 12.49 -22.22
C ILE A 319 -8.19 12.00 -23.66
N GLU A 320 -8.58 12.89 -24.57
CA GLU A 320 -8.63 12.60 -26.00
C GLU A 320 -7.23 12.48 -26.60
N LYS A 321 -6.35 13.46 -26.32
CA LYS A 321 -5.03 13.56 -26.95
C LYS A 321 -3.99 14.23 -26.04
N VAL A 322 -2.72 13.87 -26.22
CA VAL A 322 -1.58 14.47 -25.55
C VAL A 322 -0.46 14.72 -26.57
N GLU A 323 0.17 15.90 -26.53
CA GLU A 323 1.23 16.30 -27.45
C GLU A 323 2.30 17.12 -26.73
N TRP A 324 3.57 16.75 -26.91
CA TRP A 324 4.69 17.56 -26.42
C TRP A 324 5.07 18.66 -27.42
N VAL A 325 5.19 19.87 -26.90
CA VAL A 325 5.63 21.06 -27.65
C VAL A 325 6.93 21.56 -27.04
N GLU A 326 8.04 21.33 -27.75
CA GLU A 326 9.39 21.64 -27.25
C GLU A 326 9.70 23.15 -27.22
N ASN A 327 9.05 23.91 -28.09
CA ASN A 327 9.31 25.34 -28.27
C ASN A 327 8.13 26.22 -27.81
N TYR A 328 7.44 25.79 -26.76
CA TYR A 328 6.29 26.53 -26.24
C TYR A 328 6.76 27.91 -25.76
N GLN A 329 6.12 28.96 -26.30
CA GLN A 329 6.44 30.34 -25.95
C GLN A 329 5.65 30.76 -24.72
N GLU A 330 6.31 30.71 -23.57
CA GLU A 330 5.72 31.11 -22.30
C GLU A 330 6.03 32.58 -22.00
N PRO A 331 5.01 33.41 -21.66
CA PRO A 331 5.18 34.83 -21.37
C PRO A 331 6.25 35.22 -20.34
N VAL A 332 6.60 34.36 -19.38
CA VAL A 332 7.49 34.68 -18.24
C VAL A 332 8.85 33.99 -18.32
N LEU A 333 8.88 32.72 -18.73
CA LEU A 333 10.05 31.84 -18.76
C LEU A 333 10.69 31.74 -20.15
N GLY A 334 10.05 32.31 -21.19
CA GLY A 334 10.52 32.21 -22.57
C GLY A 334 10.19 30.86 -23.19
N THR A 335 11.11 30.32 -23.99
CA THR A 335 10.91 29.03 -24.68
C THR A 335 11.11 27.88 -23.71
N ILE A 336 10.05 27.11 -23.46
CA ILE A 336 10.08 25.91 -22.61
C ILE A 336 9.40 24.73 -23.31
N ALA A 337 9.66 23.51 -22.86
CA ALA A 337 8.83 22.37 -23.20
C ALA A 337 7.48 22.47 -22.48
N SER A 338 6.39 22.08 -23.13
CA SER A 338 5.06 22.04 -22.55
C SER A 338 4.30 20.83 -23.07
N LEU A 339 3.56 20.17 -22.18
CA LEU A 339 2.62 19.12 -22.53
C LEU A 339 1.27 19.75 -22.83
N THR A 340 0.87 19.70 -24.11
CA THR A 340 -0.47 20.07 -24.53
C THR A 340 -1.39 18.88 -24.35
N VAL A 341 -2.48 19.09 -23.62
CA VAL A 341 -3.47 18.07 -23.30
C VAL A 341 -4.81 18.49 -23.91
N THR A 342 -5.42 17.60 -24.68
CA THR A 342 -6.80 17.74 -25.15
C THR A 342 -7.69 16.84 -24.28
N PRO A 343 -8.36 17.37 -23.26
CA PRO A 343 -9.29 16.60 -22.44
C PRO A 343 -10.59 16.31 -23.21
N THR A 344 -11.26 15.20 -22.90
CA THR A 344 -12.62 14.94 -23.38
C THR A 344 -13.61 15.92 -22.73
N GLU A 345 -14.85 15.98 -23.22
CA GLU A 345 -15.89 16.78 -22.55
C GLU A 345 -16.13 16.34 -21.10
N CYS A 346 -16.11 15.02 -20.86
CA CYS A 346 -16.21 14.46 -19.53
C CYS A 346 -14.98 14.84 -18.68
N GLY A 347 -13.77 14.70 -19.23
CA GLY A 347 -12.52 15.02 -18.55
C GLY A 347 -12.44 16.46 -18.05
N ARG A 348 -12.98 17.42 -18.81
CA ARG A 348 -13.06 18.82 -18.38
C ARG A 348 -13.94 19.05 -17.15
N ARG A 349 -14.86 18.13 -16.85
CA ARG A 349 -15.84 18.19 -15.75
C ARG A 349 -15.55 17.18 -14.64
N ALA A 350 -14.44 16.44 -14.71
CA ALA A 350 -14.12 15.36 -13.78
C ALA A 350 -13.98 15.84 -12.33
N GLY A 351 -13.50 17.09 -12.14
CA GLY A 351 -13.33 17.71 -10.83
C GLY A 351 -12.06 17.26 -10.09
N VAL A 352 -11.73 17.94 -8.99
CA VAL A 352 -10.50 17.67 -8.21
C VAL A 352 -10.44 16.29 -7.57
N GLY A 353 -11.60 15.66 -7.33
CA GLY A 353 -11.66 14.28 -6.84
C GLY A 353 -11.22 13.23 -7.85
N LYS A 354 -10.93 13.61 -9.10
CA LYS A 354 -10.49 12.73 -10.20
C LYS A 354 -9.08 13.02 -10.72
N VAL A 355 -8.28 13.80 -9.96
CA VAL A 355 -6.93 14.20 -10.39
C VAL A 355 -6.05 12.98 -10.69
N ASP A 356 -6.14 11.92 -9.88
CA ASP A 356 -5.29 10.73 -10.02
C ASP A 356 -5.69 9.83 -11.18
N GLU A 357 -6.99 9.73 -11.49
CA GLU A 357 -7.50 8.99 -12.65
C GLU A 357 -7.20 9.71 -13.96
N VAL A 358 -7.47 11.03 -14.01
CA VAL A 358 -7.10 11.87 -15.17
C VAL A 358 -5.59 11.83 -15.38
N TYR A 359 -4.82 11.85 -14.29
CA TYR A 359 -3.38 11.72 -14.34
C TYR A 359 -2.91 10.37 -14.89
N ALA A 360 -3.45 9.25 -14.40
CA ALA A 360 -3.05 7.92 -14.86
C ALA A 360 -3.20 7.81 -16.38
N GLU A 361 -4.28 8.35 -16.92
CA GLU A 361 -4.51 8.40 -18.36
C GLU A 361 -3.52 9.32 -19.09
N LEU A 362 -3.16 10.47 -18.51
CA LEU A 362 -2.10 11.33 -19.04
C LEU A 362 -0.74 10.64 -19.02
N ALA A 363 -0.42 9.89 -17.98
CA ALA A 363 0.84 9.17 -17.83
C ALA A 363 0.97 8.10 -18.92
N ILE A 364 -0.10 7.32 -19.17
CA ILE A 364 -0.15 6.36 -20.28
C ILE A 364 0.21 7.02 -21.62
N LYS A 365 -0.29 8.24 -21.87
CA LYS A 365 -0.18 8.91 -23.18
C LYS A 365 1.05 9.80 -23.34
N GLY A 366 1.56 10.39 -22.25
CA GLY A 366 2.51 11.50 -22.29
C GLY A 366 3.84 11.29 -21.56
N ALA A 367 3.99 10.22 -20.76
CA ALA A 367 5.13 10.05 -19.86
C ALA A 367 6.45 9.61 -20.51
N THR A 368 6.45 9.30 -21.81
CA THR A 368 7.65 8.84 -22.53
C THR A 368 8.67 9.96 -22.80
N HIS A 369 8.34 11.21 -22.47
CA HIS A 369 9.14 12.36 -22.78
C HIS A 369 10.12 12.71 -21.64
N PRO A 370 11.39 13.10 -21.93
CA PRO A 370 12.39 13.39 -20.90
C PRO A 370 12.05 14.54 -19.95
N GLN A 371 11.14 15.43 -20.37
CA GLN A 371 10.66 16.57 -19.57
C GLN A 371 9.46 16.21 -18.68
N TRP A 372 8.99 14.97 -18.69
CA TRP A 372 7.94 14.51 -17.78
C TRP A 372 8.44 14.60 -16.34
N ASN A 373 7.73 15.33 -15.48
CA ASN A 373 8.08 15.47 -14.07
C ASN A 373 6.91 15.21 -13.11
N PHE A 374 5.82 14.61 -13.60
CA PHE A 374 4.58 14.51 -12.85
C PHE A 374 4.61 13.55 -11.64
N ASP A 375 5.55 12.62 -11.61
CA ASP A 375 5.48 11.38 -10.80
C ASP A 375 5.57 11.58 -9.28
N HIS A 376 5.99 12.77 -8.84
CA HIS A 376 6.07 13.13 -7.43
C HIS A 376 4.85 13.95 -7.01
N LEU A 377 4.38 13.78 -5.77
CA LEU A 377 3.52 14.79 -5.15
C LEU A 377 4.24 16.16 -5.28
N GLY A 378 3.50 17.22 -5.54
CA GLY A 378 4.11 18.53 -5.74
C GLY A 378 5.04 18.71 -6.95
N SER A 379 4.92 17.90 -7.99
CA SER A 379 5.40 18.32 -9.31
C SER A 379 4.61 19.49 -9.86
N SER A 380 5.25 20.30 -10.70
CA SER A 380 4.64 21.48 -11.29
C SER A 380 3.52 21.13 -12.25
N MET A 381 3.68 20.08 -13.05
CA MET A 381 2.64 19.62 -13.98
C MET A 381 1.43 19.02 -13.25
N ARG A 382 1.63 18.21 -12.20
CA ARG A 382 0.50 17.67 -11.40
C ARG A 382 -0.27 18.80 -10.71
N ARG A 383 0.44 19.83 -10.27
CA ARG A 383 -0.17 21.04 -9.69
C ARG A 383 -1.02 21.80 -10.70
N GLN A 384 -0.51 22.00 -11.91
CA GLN A 384 -1.25 22.65 -13.00
C GLN A 384 -2.50 21.87 -13.38
N LEU A 385 -2.40 20.54 -13.48
CA LEU A 385 -3.54 19.65 -13.75
C LEU A 385 -4.62 19.77 -12.66
N ALA A 386 -4.22 19.69 -11.38
CA ALA A 386 -5.16 19.85 -10.27
C ALA A 386 -5.89 21.19 -10.32
N CYS A 387 -5.21 22.28 -10.68
CA CYS A 387 -5.85 23.57 -10.86
C CYS A 387 -6.85 23.59 -12.01
N HIS A 388 -6.51 22.98 -13.15
CA HIS A 388 -7.45 22.88 -14.28
C HIS A 388 -8.72 22.11 -13.91
N LEU A 389 -8.61 21.10 -13.05
CA LEU A 389 -9.77 20.35 -12.56
C LEU A 389 -10.55 21.10 -11.47
N ASP A 390 -9.93 22.04 -10.74
CA ASP A 390 -10.56 22.82 -9.66
C ASP A 390 -11.14 24.18 -10.09
N SER A 391 -10.69 24.70 -11.24
CA SER A 391 -11.04 26.04 -11.70
C SER A 391 -11.93 26.00 -12.94
N PRO A 392 -13.26 25.80 -12.78
CA PRO A 392 -14.18 25.72 -13.90
C PRO A 392 -14.20 27.01 -14.73
N THR A 393 -13.89 28.17 -14.15
CA THR A 393 -13.79 29.43 -14.89
C THR A 393 -12.57 29.52 -15.81
N ILE A 394 -11.51 28.73 -15.55
CA ILE A 394 -10.23 28.82 -16.26
C ILE A 394 -10.11 27.74 -17.32
N ALA A 395 -10.52 26.50 -17.01
CA ALA A 395 -10.15 25.32 -17.81
C ALA A 395 -11.33 24.56 -18.41
N VAL A 396 -12.55 24.66 -17.86
CA VAL A 396 -13.71 23.84 -18.31
C VAL A 396 -14.10 24.08 -19.77
N ASN A 397 -13.90 25.32 -20.25
CA ASN A 397 -14.25 25.75 -21.59
C ASN A 397 -13.04 25.76 -22.55
N LYS A 398 -11.85 25.39 -22.07
CA LYS A 398 -10.66 25.30 -22.91
C LYS A 398 -10.65 23.94 -23.59
N THR A 399 -10.44 23.95 -24.90
CA THR A 399 -10.27 22.72 -25.69
C THR A 399 -8.93 22.06 -25.44
N THR A 400 -7.93 22.82 -25.01
CA THR A 400 -6.60 22.31 -24.64
C THR A 400 -6.08 22.93 -23.35
N TRP A 401 -5.26 22.17 -22.63
CA TRP A 401 -4.50 22.58 -21.46
C TRP A 401 -3.01 22.52 -21.77
N SER A 402 -2.23 23.40 -21.14
CA SER A 402 -0.77 23.39 -21.23
C SER A 402 -0.21 23.09 -19.85
N LEU A 403 0.58 22.03 -19.74
CA LEU A 403 1.20 21.58 -18.50
C LEU A 403 2.71 21.67 -18.65
N GLU A 404 3.32 22.57 -17.90
CA GLU A 404 4.69 23.06 -18.13
C GLU A 404 5.64 22.58 -17.03
N PRO A 405 6.60 21.67 -17.30
CA PRO A 405 7.47 21.09 -16.29
C PRO A 405 8.41 22.12 -15.63
N ALA A 406 8.83 23.16 -16.35
CA ALA A 406 9.73 24.19 -15.86
C ALA A 406 9.14 25.11 -14.78
N ARG A 407 7.84 24.99 -14.49
CA ARG A 407 7.17 25.84 -13.49
C ARG A 407 7.59 25.48 -12.06
N PRO A 408 7.67 26.46 -11.15
CA PRO A 408 7.88 26.17 -9.74
C PRO A 408 6.67 25.43 -9.17
N TYR A 409 6.93 24.55 -8.21
CA TYR A 409 5.87 24.02 -7.37
C TYR A 409 5.39 25.10 -6.40
N VAL A 410 4.06 25.21 -6.24
CA VAL A 410 3.41 26.11 -5.30
C VAL A 410 2.27 25.36 -4.63
N ALA A 411 2.16 25.51 -3.31
CA ALA A 411 1.10 24.87 -2.51
C ALA A 411 -0.30 25.24 -3.00
N HIS A 412 -1.27 24.35 -2.75
CA HIS A 412 -2.62 24.50 -3.31
C HIS A 412 -3.29 25.78 -2.83
N ASP A 413 -3.33 26.03 -1.53
CA ASP A 413 -3.96 27.21 -0.96
C ASP A 413 -3.35 28.53 -1.46
N VAL A 414 -2.04 28.56 -1.71
CA VAL A 414 -1.35 29.74 -2.21
C VAL A 414 -1.84 30.04 -3.63
N ILE A 415 -1.91 29.03 -4.51
CA ILE A 415 -2.37 29.30 -5.88
C ILE A 415 -3.86 29.64 -5.97
N MET A 416 -4.70 29.12 -5.08
CA MET A 416 -6.14 29.44 -5.09
C MET A 416 -6.42 30.88 -4.66
N LYS A 417 -5.44 31.53 -4.00
CA LYS A 417 -5.47 32.95 -3.65
C LYS A 417 -4.98 33.86 -4.78
N LEU A 418 -4.33 33.33 -5.83
CA LEU A 418 -3.86 34.13 -6.97
C LEU A 418 -5.04 34.56 -7.86
N ASP A 419 -4.88 35.61 -8.67
CA ASP A 419 -5.94 36.08 -9.56
C ASP A 419 -5.81 35.56 -11.00
N GLY A 420 -6.94 35.20 -11.60
CA GLY A 420 -7.06 34.83 -13.02
C GLY A 420 -6.21 33.63 -13.44
N ASN A 421 -5.57 33.73 -14.60
CA ASN A 421 -4.75 32.65 -15.18
C ASN A 421 -3.52 32.29 -14.32
N ASN A 422 -3.09 33.17 -13.41
CA ASN A 422 -1.94 32.92 -12.54
C ASN A 422 -2.19 31.76 -11.55
N ARG A 423 -3.46 31.44 -11.26
CA ARG A 423 -3.81 30.27 -10.42
C ARG A 423 -3.24 29.00 -11.01
N CYS A 424 -3.56 28.72 -12.27
CA CYS A 424 -3.16 27.47 -12.91
C CYS A 424 -1.80 27.55 -13.62
N ASN A 425 -1.11 28.68 -13.55
CA ASN A 425 0.22 28.83 -14.15
C ASN A 425 1.14 29.69 -13.26
N PRO A 426 1.57 29.19 -12.09
CA PRO A 426 2.38 29.95 -11.16
C PRO A 426 3.78 30.21 -11.71
N ASN A 427 4.30 31.42 -11.56
CA ASN A 427 5.66 31.79 -11.94
C ASN A 427 6.42 32.42 -10.77
N GLY A 428 7.75 32.38 -10.79
CA GLY A 428 8.59 32.85 -9.68
C GLY A 428 8.50 34.34 -9.33
N LYS A 429 7.67 35.14 -10.03
CA LYS A 429 7.38 36.54 -9.68
C LYS A 429 6.06 36.72 -8.93
N ASN A 430 5.16 35.73 -9.02
CA ASN A 430 3.80 35.76 -8.47
C ASN A 430 3.61 34.77 -7.30
N THR A 431 4.70 34.15 -6.85
CA THR A 431 4.78 33.13 -5.80
C THR A 431 5.80 33.58 -4.78
#